data_AF-Q53W29-F1
#
_entry.id   AF-Q53W29-F1
#
_cell.length_a   1.000
_cell.length_b   1.000
_cell.length_c   1.000
_cell.angle_alpha   90.00
_cell.angle_beta   90.00
_cell.angle_gamma   90.00
#
_symmetry.space_group_name_H-M   'P 1'
#
loop_
_entity.id
_entity.type
_entity.pdbx_description
1 polymer ?
#
loop_
_entity_poly.entity_id
_entity_poly.type
_entity_poly.pdbx_seq_one_letter_code
_entity_poly.pdbx_strand_id
1 'polypeptide(L)'
;MRRGRVLLARTRAVDLEGRRLLLEDGDVLPYRHLVVATGSLPSDLGVPGVGLLALGFAQAPALVPWGGALALAALFHGVDESALGLFLWAANLGLWGLAFGEGLGYLLLLLAYGLALYDAYRILKNRMKRALDIGVRHYLAGLFFLGLALLALPFHPVAAALWFALGFVGLVVTGMLYKILPFLVWTHRYAKRAGKEKVPLLKEMLPEGAGYLAGGLLAFGALLSPWFPWAVWAYALGALPHLYALWEVMRR
;
A
#
# COMPACT_ATOMS: atom_id res chain seq x y z
N MET A 1 20.69 30.32 -16.99
CA MET A 1 21.13 30.65 -15.61
C MET A 1 20.85 29.45 -14.70
N ARG A 2 21.88 28.76 -14.20
CA ARG A 2 21.75 27.68 -13.22
C ARG A 2 21.34 28.30 -11.87
N ARG A 3 20.14 28.00 -11.36
CA ARG A 3 19.76 28.29 -9.97
C ARG A 3 20.60 27.38 -9.05
N GLY A 4 21.81 27.81 -8.72
CA GLY A 4 22.65 27.16 -7.71
C GLY A 4 22.05 27.36 -6.32
N ARG A 5 22.18 26.36 -5.45
CA ARG A 5 21.93 26.55 -4.02
C ARG A 5 23.02 27.46 -3.49
N VAL A 6 22.66 28.61 -2.94
CA VAL A 6 23.59 29.52 -2.27
C VAL A 6 23.54 29.20 -0.78
N LEU A 7 24.69 28.87 -0.20
CA LEU A 7 24.81 28.76 1.25
C LEU A 7 24.76 30.18 1.82
N LEU A 8 23.68 30.52 2.53
CA LEU A 8 23.50 31.85 3.11
C LEU A 8 24.27 31.99 4.43
N ALA A 9 24.14 31.01 5.33
CA ALA A 9 24.82 30.98 6.61
C ALA A 9 24.85 29.54 7.17
N ARG A 10 25.74 29.27 8.12
CA ARG A 10 25.75 28.02 8.89
C ARG A 10 25.07 28.23 10.24
N THR A 11 24.21 27.29 10.61
CA THR A 11 23.47 27.33 11.88
C THR A 11 24.17 26.45 12.91
N ARG A 12 24.51 27.03 14.07
CA ARG A 12 25.09 26.34 15.22
C ARG A 12 24.06 25.56 16.02
N ALA A 13 22.88 26.16 16.23
CA ALA A 13 21.80 25.54 16.99
C ALA A 13 20.44 26.12 16.58
N VAL A 14 19.39 25.32 16.76
CA VAL A 14 18.00 25.71 16.50
C VAL A 14 17.27 25.82 17.83
N ASP A 15 16.83 27.03 18.17
CA ASP A 15 15.94 27.26 19.31
C ASP A 15 14.49 27.12 18.83
N LEU A 16 13.85 26.03 19.24
CA LEU A 16 12.46 25.70 18.90
C LEU A 16 11.45 26.47 19.75
N GLU A 17 11.78 26.77 21.01
CA GLU A 17 10.89 27.47 21.95
C GLU A 17 10.85 28.97 21.64
N GLY A 18 12.03 29.58 21.48
CA GLY A 18 12.18 31.00 21.16
C GLY A 18 12.00 31.32 19.67
N ARG A 19 11.86 30.30 18.81
CA ARG A 19 11.75 30.38 17.34
C ARG A 19 12.89 31.16 16.69
N ARG A 20 14.13 30.82 17.05
CA ARG A 20 15.35 31.50 16.59
C ARG A 20 16.38 30.49 16.08
N LEU A 21 17.11 30.87 15.04
CA LEU A 21 18.28 30.15 14.54
C LEU A 21 19.52 30.88 15.08
N LEU A 22 20.39 30.15 15.76
CA LEU A 22 21.68 30.66 16.21
C LEU A 22 22.71 30.35 15.12
N LEU A 23 23.22 31.38 14.45
CA LEU A 23 24.21 31.24 13.39
C LEU A 23 25.62 31.06 13.98
N GLU A 24 26.53 30.42 13.24
CA GLU A 24 27.93 30.27 13.66
C GLU A 24 28.63 31.62 13.84
N ASP A 25 28.22 32.62 13.08
CA ASP A 25 28.75 34.00 13.15
C ASP A 25 28.23 34.78 14.37
N GLY A 26 27.41 34.15 15.23
CA GLY A 26 26.84 34.76 16.44
C GLY A 26 25.50 35.47 16.23
N ASP A 27 25.10 35.68 14.97
CA ASP A 27 23.83 36.29 14.62
C ASP A 27 22.63 35.39 14.94
N VAL A 28 21.52 36.02 15.30
CA VAL A 28 20.27 35.33 15.67
C VAL A 28 19.18 35.64 14.66
N LEU A 29 18.73 34.62 13.93
CA LEU A 29 17.70 34.77 12.91
C LEU A 29 16.34 34.26 13.41
N PRO A 30 15.33 35.12 13.59
CA PRO A 30 13.99 34.65 13.95
C PRO A 30 13.32 33.94 12.76
N TYR A 31 12.51 32.92 13.04
CA TYR A 31 11.72 32.25 12.01
C TYR A 31 10.25 32.09 12.43
N ARG A 32 9.36 32.11 11.44
CA ARG A 32 7.94 31.80 11.64
C ARG A 32 7.64 30.34 11.31
N HIS A 33 8.27 29.83 10.25
CA HIS A 33 8.20 28.44 9.81
C HIS A 33 9.60 27.95 9.50
N LEU A 34 9.99 26.82 10.08
CA LEU A 34 11.27 26.18 9.84
C LEU A 34 11.05 24.95 8.96
N VAL A 35 11.70 24.92 7.81
CA VAL A 35 11.69 23.76 6.91
C VAL A 35 13.10 23.17 6.89
N VAL A 36 13.26 21.99 7.47
CA VAL A 36 14.54 21.29 7.56
C VAL A 36 14.59 20.19 6.51
N ALA A 37 15.59 20.23 5.63
CA ALA A 37 15.83 19.19 4.64
C ALA A 37 17.03 18.35 5.07
N THR A 38 16.78 17.19 5.68
CA THR A 38 17.80 16.36 6.34
C THR A 38 18.61 15.44 5.41
N GLY A 39 18.34 15.47 4.10
CA GLY A 39 18.98 14.54 3.17
C GLY A 39 18.68 13.07 3.52
N SER A 40 19.49 12.14 3.02
CA SER A 40 19.28 10.69 3.17
C SER A 40 19.97 10.06 4.39
N LEU A 41 20.68 10.85 5.20
CA LEU A 41 21.40 10.37 6.37
C LEU A 41 20.58 10.70 7.62
N PRO A 42 20.18 9.70 8.42
CA PRO A 42 19.49 9.93 9.67
C PRO A 42 20.48 10.50 10.70
N SER A 43 20.61 11.82 10.75
CA SER A 43 21.26 12.51 11.86
C SER A 43 20.20 12.96 12.87
N ASP A 44 20.44 12.71 14.15
CA ASP A 44 19.62 13.29 15.21
C ASP A 44 19.88 14.79 15.27
N LEU A 45 18.88 15.58 14.89
CA LEU A 45 18.95 17.04 14.83
C LEU A 45 18.44 17.69 16.10
N GLY A 46 18.13 16.93 17.16
CA GLY A 46 17.55 17.45 18.39
C GLY A 46 16.14 18.03 18.20
N VAL A 47 15.49 17.73 17.07
CA VAL A 47 14.11 18.14 16.78
C VAL A 47 13.17 17.05 17.28
N PRO A 48 12.25 17.36 18.21
CA PRO A 48 11.26 16.40 18.70
C PRO A 48 10.51 15.74 17.52
N GLY A 49 10.52 14.41 17.47
CA GLY A 49 9.86 13.61 16.43
C GLY A 49 10.77 13.10 15.29
N VAL A 50 11.98 13.63 15.11
CA VAL A 50 12.91 13.17 14.04
C VAL A 50 13.70 11.92 14.45
N GLY A 51 14.11 11.82 15.72
CA GLY A 51 14.87 10.67 16.24
C GLY A 51 14.12 9.33 16.20
N LEU A 52 12.79 9.35 16.34
CA LEU A 52 11.94 8.15 16.30
C LEU A 52 11.95 7.45 14.92
N LEU A 53 12.02 8.22 13.83
CA LEU A 53 12.11 7.70 12.46
C LEU A 53 13.50 7.18 12.10
N ALA A 54 14.55 7.85 12.59
CA ALA A 54 15.94 7.56 12.30
C ALA A 54 16.47 6.32 13.04
N LEU A 55 16.13 6.19 14.33
CA LEU A 55 16.72 5.20 15.23
C LEU A 55 15.81 4.00 15.51
N GLY A 56 14.49 4.13 15.30
CA GLY A 56 13.51 3.08 15.56
C GLY A 56 13.67 1.84 14.67
N PHE A 57 14.08 2.03 13.41
CA PHE A 57 14.32 0.90 12.49
C PHE A 57 15.61 0.12 12.76
N ALA A 58 16.61 0.75 13.39
CA ALA A 58 17.92 0.15 13.60
C ALA A 58 17.99 -0.74 14.85
N GLN A 59 17.13 -0.51 15.85
CA GLN A 59 17.37 -1.03 17.21
C GLN A 59 16.46 -2.18 17.66
N ALA A 60 15.43 -2.60 16.91
CA ALA A 60 14.55 -3.69 17.36
C ALA A 60 13.95 -4.56 16.24
N PRO A 61 14.75 -5.33 15.48
CA PRO A 61 14.23 -6.25 14.45
C PRO A 61 13.44 -7.45 15.03
N ALA A 62 13.60 -7.79 16.30
CA ALA A 62 13.05 -9.02 16.89
C ALA A 62 11.59 -8.92 17.39
N LEU A 63 11.08 -7.71 17.66
CA LEU A 63 9.70 -7.50 18.17
C LEU A 63 8.71 -7.12 17.06
N VAL A 64 9.19 -7.02 15.83
CA VAL A 64 8.46 -6.58 14.63
C VAL A 64 7.42 -7.56 14.05
N PRO A 65 7.39 -8.89 14.32
CA PRO A 65 6.51 -9.77 13.54
C PRO A 65 5.01 -9.49 13.68
N TRP A 66 4.56 -8.95 14.83
CA TRP A 66 3.13 -8.76 15.12
C TRP A 66 2.69 -7.30 15.25
N GLY A 67 3.55 -6.42 15.79
CA GLY A 67 3.24 -4.99 15.96
C GLY A 67 3.80 -4.07 14.89
N GLY A 68 4.87 -4.47 14.20
CA GLY A 68 5.60 -3.60 13.27
C GLY A 68 4.84 -3.32 11.98
N ALA A 69 4.08 -4.29 11.46
CA ALA A 69 3.22 -4.08 10.30
C ALA A 69 2.05 -3.12 10.61
N LEU A 70 1.51 -3.20 11.84
CA LEU A 70 0.46 -2.32 12.33
C LEU A 70 0.97 -0.90 12.58
N ALA A 71 2.15 -0.77 13.22
CA ALA A 71 2.80 0.51 13.45
C ALA A 71 3.23 1.19 12.15
N LEU A 72 3.73 0.42 11.17
CA LEU A 72 4.09 0.94 9.85
C LEU A 72 2.84 1.37 9.05
N ALA A 73 1.73 0.63 9.13
CA ALA A 73 0.46 1.04 8.51
C ALA A 73 -0.15 2.28 9.18
N ALA A 74 -0.07 2.37 10.51
CA ALA A 74 -0.56 3.48 11.32
C ALA A 74 0.22 4.80 11.09
N LEU A 75 1.55 4.71 10.94
CA LEU A 75 2.40 5.90 10.76
C LEU A 75 2.29 6.53 9.36
N PHE A 76 1.98 5.75 8.32
CA PHE A 76 1.92 6.27 6.96
C PHE A 76 0.54 6.77 6.55
N HIS A 77 -0.54 6.29 7.15
CA HIS A 77 -1.90 6.71 6.85
C HIS A 77 -2.65 6.93 8.17
N GLY A 78 -3.14 8.16 8.41
CA GLY A 78 -4.00 8.52 9.55
C GLY A 78 -5.37 7.83 9.50
N VAL A 79 -5.35 6.51 9.56
CA VAL A 79 -6.47 5.57 9.54
C VAL A 79 -6.76 5.20 10.98
N ASP A 80 -8.03 5.30 11.41
CA ASP A 80 -8.43 4.85 12.75
C ASP A 80 -7.90 3.45 13.06
N GLU A 81 -6.92 3.38 13.97
CA GLU A 81 -6.22 2.15 14.36
C GLU A 81 -7.17 1.12 14.97
N SER A 82 -8.26 1.58 15.60
CA SER A 82 -9.26 0.74 16.26
C SER A 82 -10.07 -0.10 15.26
N ALA A 83 -10.48 0.48 14.14
CA ALA A 83 -11.30 -0.22 13.13
C ALA A 83 -10.47 -1.27 12.37
N LEU A 84 -9.23 -0.93 12.00
CA LEU A 84 -8.34 -1.82 11.28
C LEU A 84 -7.84 -2.96 12.20
N GLY A 85 -7.52 -2.65 13.46
CA GLY A 85 -7.20 -3.66 14.46
C GLY A 85 -8.36 -4.63 14.71
N LEU A 86 -9.59 -4.12 14.83
CA LEU A 86 -10.79 -4.94 15.00
C LEU A 86 -11.03 -5.86 13.80
N PHE A 87 -10.87 -5.34 12.57
CA PHE A 87 -10.97 -6.14 11.35
C PHE A 87 -10.00 -7.33 11.36
N LEU A 88 -8.73 -7.08 11.70
CA LEU A 88 -7.70 -8.12 11.72
C LEU A 88 -7.98 -9.16 12.82
N TRP A 89 -8.38 -8.74 14.01
CA TRP A 89 -8.77 -9.68 15.07
C TRP A 89 -9.98 -10.52 14.67
N ALA A 90 -11.03 -9.91 14.13
CA ALA A 90 -12.22 -10.62 13.66
C ALA A 90 -11.90 -11.62 12.54
N ALA A 91 -11.06 -11.23 11.57
CA ALA A 91 -10.66 -12.10 10.48
C ALA A 91 -9.84 -13.30 10.96
N ASN A 92 -8.83 -13.06 11.82
CA ASN A 92 -7.97 -14.14 12.34
C ASN A 92 -8.74 -15.11 13.22
N LEU A 93 -9.55 -14.60 14.16
CA LEU A 93 -10.39 -15.45 15.02
C LEU A 93 -11.46 -16.19 14.21
N GLY A 94 -12.01 -15.55 13.17
CA GLY A 94 -12.95 -16.18 12.26
C GLY A 94 -12.35 -17.35 11.48
N LEU A 95 -11.13 -17.19 10.96
CA LEU A 95 -10.40 -18.27 10.29
C LEU A 95 -10.08 -19.43 11.23
N TRP A 96 -9.62 -19.13 12.46
CA TRP A 96 -9.36 -20.14 13.48
C TRP A 96 -10.64 -20.88 13.90
N GLY A 97 -11.73 -20.16 14.15
CA GLY A 97 -13.03 -20.76 14.49
C GLY A 97 -13.55 -21.67 13.37
N LEU A 98 -13.42 -21.25 12.11
CA LEU A 98 -13.78 -22.07 10.96
C LEU A 98 -12.91 -23.33 10.87
N ALA A 99 -11.61 -23.23 11.14
CA ALA A 99 -10.68 -24.36 11.14
C ALA A 99 -11.01 -25.42 12.21
N PHE A 100 -11.56 -24.99 13.35
CA PHE A 100 -12.05 -25.89 14.41
C PHE A 100 -13.51 -26.34 14.22
N GLY A 101 -14.17 -25.94 13.13
CA GLY A 101 -15.55 -26.31 12.84
C GLY A 101 -16.60 -25.57 13.69
N GLU A 102 -16.21 -24.47 14.33
CA GLU A 102 -17.14 -23.65 15.10
C GLU A 102 -17.92 -22.70 14.18
N GLY A 103 -19.26 -22.76 14.23
CA GLY A 103 -20.12 -21.85 13.46
C GLY A 103 -19.90 -20.36 13.78
N LEU A 104 -19.37 -20.06 14.98
CA LEU A 104 -18.95 -18.71 15.38
C LEU A 104 -17.83 -18.16 14.48
N GLY A 105 -16.95 -19.02 13.97
CA GLY A 105 -15.88 -18.62 13.05
C GLY A 105 -16.42 -18.00 11.76
N TYR A 106 -17.49 -18.59 11.20
CA TYR A 106 -18.14 -18.07 10.01
C TYR A 106 -18.80 -16.70 10.26
N LEU A 107 -19.45 -16.50 11.42
CA LEU A 107 -20.04 -15.21 11.80
C LEU A 107 -18.96 -14.12 11.96
N LEU A 108 -17.81 -14.46 12.53
CA LEU A 108 -16.67 -13.56 12.66
C LEU A 108 -16.07 -13.18 11.29
N LEU A 109 -16.05 -14.11 10.32
CA LEU A 109 -15.64 -13.81 8.94
C LEU A 109 -16.63 -12.86 8.24
N LEU A 110 -17.94 -13.03 8.45
CA LEU A 110 -18.94 -12.09 7.95
C LEU A 110 -18.79 -10.71 8.58
N LEU A 111 -18.49 -10.64 9.88
CA LEU A 111 -18.21 -9.39 10.57
C LEU A 111 -16.97 -8.70 10.00
N ALA A 112 -15.87 -9.44 9.80
CA ALA A 112 -14.65 -8.93 9.18
C ALA A 112 -14.92 -8.41 7.75
N TYR A 113 -15.72 -9.12 6.97
CA TYR A 113 -16.12 -8.66 5.65
C TYR A 113 -16.93 -7.35 5.70
N GLY A 114 -17.86 -7.22 6.66
CA GLY A 114 -18.61 -5.98 6.89
C GLY A 114 -17.69 -4.79 7.24
N LEU A 115 -16.68 -5.02 8.07
CA LEU A 115 -15.66 -4.00 8.40
C LEU A 115 -14.83 -3.61 7.16
N ALA A 116 -14.45 -4.59 6.34
CA ALA A 116 -13.73 -4.32 5.09
C ALA A 116 -14.56 -3.47 4.10
N LEU A 117 -15.87 -3.71 4.01
CA LEU A 117 -16.78 -2.89 3.21
C LEU A 117 -16.91 -1.46 3.77
N TYR A 118 -16.98 -1.33 5.09
CA TYR A 118 -17.03 -0.02 5.76
C TYR A 118 -15.75 0.78 5.48
N ASP A 119 -14.58 0.17 5.60
CA ASP A 119 -13.30 0.80 5.27
C ASP A 119 -13.23 1.19 3.79
N ALA A 120 -13.64 0.29 2.89
CA ALA A 120 -13.71 0.58 1.46
C ALA A 120 -14.61 1.79 1.16
N TYR A 121 -15.78 1.86 1.80
CA TYR A 121 -16.71 2.98 1.68
C TYR A 121 -16.12 4.27 2.22
N ARG A 122 -15.49 4.24 3.41
CA ARG A 122 -14.84 5.40 4.02
C ARG A 122 -13.73 5.95 3.12
N ILE A 123 -12.91 5.06 2.56
CA ILE A 123 -11.86 5.41 1.59
C ILE A 123 -12.47 6.05 0.35
N LEU A 124 -13.55 5.48 -0.20
CA LEU A 124 -14.20 6.02 -1.39
C LEU A 124 -14.89 7.36 -1.15
N LYS A 125 -15.45 7.59 0.04
CA LYS A 125 -16.13 8.83 0.43
C LYS A 125 -15.16 9.98 0.68
N ASN A 126 -14.03 9.71 1.35
CA ASN A 126 -13.04 10.73 1.71
C ASN A 126 -11.95 10.93 0.65
N ARG A 127 -12.09 10.32 -0.53
CA ARG A 127 -11.06 10.40 -1.57
C ARG A 127 -11.01 11.80 -2.20
N MET A 128 -9.81 12.34 -2.34
CA MET A 128 -9.58 13.61 -3.04
C MET A 128 -9.65 13.51 -4.57
N LYS A 129 -9.41 12.33 -5.15
CA LYS A 129 -9.36 12.13 -6.62
C LYS A 129 -10.67 11.58 -7.16
N ARG A 130 -11.19 12.20 -8.23
CA ARG A 130 -12.47 11.81 -8.84
C ARG A 130 -12.39 10.51 -9.66
N ALA A 131 -11.25 10.22 -10.29
CA ALA A 131 -11.02 8.96 -11.01
C ALA A 131 -10.61 7.84 -10.04
N LEU A 132 -11.21 6.66 -10.19
CA LEU A 132 -10.82 5.46 -9.45
C LEU A 132 -9.50 4.93 -10.01
N ASP A 133 -8.43 5.06 -9.20
CA ASP A 133 -7.13 4.44 -9.50
C ASP A 133 -7.29 2.94 -9.71
N ILE A 134 -6.49 2.36 -10.61
CA ILE A 134 -6.59 0.97 -11.02
C ILE A 134 -6.55 -0.01 -9.84
N GLY A 135 -5.69 0.23 -8.85
CA GLY A 135 -5.58 -0.61 -7.66
C GLY A 135 -6.84 -0.58 -6.79
N VAL A 136 -7.57 0.54 -6.74
CA VAL A 136 -8.84 0.62 -6.00
C VAL A 136 -9.93 -0.14 -6.72
N ARG A 137 -10.00 -0.08 -8.06
CA ARG A 137 -10.97 -0.87 -8.83
C ARG A 137 -10.76 -2.38 -8.65
N HIS A 138 -9.50 -2.82 -8.71
CA HIS A 138 -9.14 -4.22 -8.48
C HIS A 138 -9.47 -4.66 -7.05
N TYR A 139 -9.22 -3.81 -6.06
CA TYR A 139 -9.59 -4.08 -4.67
C TYR A 139 -11.11 -4.21 -4.49
N LEU A 140 -11.91 -3.31 -5.06
CA LEU A 140 -13.38 -3.38 -5.00
C LEU A 140 -13.92 -4.62 -5.72
N ALA A 141 -13.37 -4.96 -6.88
CA ALA A 141 -13.71 -6.19 -7.59
C ALA A 141 -13.32 -7.42 -6.78
N GLY A 142 -12.16 -7.40 -6.11
CA GLY A 142 -11.76 -8.43 -5.16
C GLY A 142 -12.76 -8.58 -4.01
N LEU A 143 -13.17 -7.48 -3.37
CA LEU A 143 -14.17 -7.51 -2.28
C LEU A 143 -15.49 -8.12 -2.74
N PHE A 144 -15.93 -7.84 -3.96
CA PHE A 144 -17.11 -8.50 -4.54
C PHE A 144 -16.95 -10.03 -4.58
N PHE A 145 -15.79 -10.53 -5.05
CA PHE A 145 -15.50 -11.97 -5.05
C PHE A 145 -15.34 -12.56 -3.64
N LEU A 146 -14.81 -11.80 -2.68
CA LEU A 146 -14.76 -12.23 -1.29
C LEU A 146 -16.17 -12.41 -0.72
N GLY A 147 -17.09 -11.50 -1.02
CA GLY A 147 -18.50 -11.64 -0.65
C GLY A 147 -19.14 -12.89 -1.27
N LEU A 148 -18.93 -13.12 -2.57
CA LEU A 148 -19.39 -14.34 -3.24
C LEU A 148 -18.81 -15.61 -2.61
N ALA A 149 -17.51 -15.59 -2.29
CA ALA A 149 -16.83 -16.72 -1.66
C ALA A 149 -17.43 -17.04 -0.29
N LEU A 150 -17.65 -16.03 0.56
CA LEU A 150 -18.28 -16.22 1.87
C LEU A 150 -19.70 -16.78 1.74
N LEU A 151 -20.52 -16.22 0.85
CA LEU A 151 -21.90 -16.70 0.62
C LEU A 151 -21.96 -18.13 0.09
N ALA A 152 -21.00 -18.53 -0.75
CA ALA A 152 -20.95 -19.89 -1.31
C ALA A 152 -20.30 -20.90 -0.36
N LEU A 153 -19.54 -20.46 0.64
CA LEU A 153 -18.79 -21.33 1.54
C LEU A 153 -19.63 -22.47 2.18
N PRO A 154 -20.85 -22.23 2.71
CA PRO A 154 -21.64 -23.30 3.32
C PRO A 154 -22.29 -24.27 2.32
N PHE A 155 -22.46 -23.89 1.05
CA PHE A 155 -23.19 -24.69 0.06
C PHE A 155 -22.27 -25.34 -0.99
N HIS A 156 -21.25 -24.61 -1.44
CA HIS A 156 -20.35 -24.97 -2.52
C HIS A 156 -18.90 -24.58 -2.17
N PRO A 157 -18.24 -25.32 -1.26
CA PRO A 157 -16.93 -24.93 -0.73
C PRO A 157 -15.83 -24.84 -1.81
N VAL A 158 -15.91 -25.66 -2.87
CA VAL A 158 -14.97 -25.60 -3.99
C VAL A 158 -15.13 -24.30 -4.78
N ALA A 159 -16.37 -23.89 -5.07
CA ALA A 159 -16.65 -22.63 -5.76
C ALA A 159 -16.22 -21.43 -4.90
N ALA A 160 -16.48 -21.49 -3.59
CA ALA A 160 -16.02 -20.49 -2.64
C ALA A 160 -14.49 -20.35 -2.63
N ALA A 161 -13.75 -21.47 -2.59
CA ALA A 161 -12.29 -21.46 -2.64
C ALA A 161 -11.76 -20.87 -3.95
N LEU A 162 -12.37 -21.18 -5.09
CA LEU A 162 -12.00 -20.63 -6.40
C LEU A 162 -12.24 -19.11 -6.48
N TRP A 163 -13.41 -18.64 -6.04
CA TRP A 163 -13.69 -17.20 -6.00
C TRP A 163 -12.83 -16.45 -5.00
N PHE A 164 -12.49 -17.06 -3.86
CA PHE A 164 -11.53 -16.49 -2.93
C PHE A 164 -10.12 -16.39 -3.55
N ALA A 165 -9.60 -17.48 -4.12
CA ALA A 165 -8.23 -17.52 -4.63
C ALA A 165 -8.06 -16.72 -5.93
N LEU A 166 -8.88 -16.99 -6.94
CA LEU A 166 -8.76 -16.35 -8.26
C LEU A 166 -9.40 -14.96 -8.26
N GLY A 167 -10.58 -14.82 -7.64
CA GLY A 167 -11.31 -13.56 -7.60
C GLY A 167 -10.73 -12.57 -6.61
N PHE A 168 -10.78 -12.89 -5.31
CA PHE A 168 -10.32 -11.96 -4.28
C PHE A 168 -8.80 -11.79 -4.27
N VAL A 169 -8.05 -12.86 -3.99
CA VAL A 169 -6.59 -12.78 -3.87
C VAL A 169 -5.96 -12.36 -5.19
N GLY A 170 -6.34 -12.99 -6.30
CA GLY A 170 -5.85 -12.67 -7.63
C GLY A 170 -6.00 -11.19 -8.02
N LEU A 171 -7.20 -10.62 -7.89
CA LEU A 171 -7.44 -9.21 -8.24
C LEU A 171 -6.71 -8.26 -7.30
N VAL A 172 -6.72 -8.51 -5.98
CA VAL A 172 -6.03 -7.64 -5.00
C VAL A 172 -4.53 -7.63 -5.24
N VAL A 173 -3.91 -8.81 -5.44
CA VAL A 173 -2.47 -8.93 -5.71
C VAL A 173 -2.12 -8.19 -7.00
N THR A 174 -2.87 -8.41 -8.07
CA THR A 174 -2.69 -7.69 -9.34
C THR A 174 -2.81 -6.17 -9.18
N GLY A 175 -3.83 -5.70 -8.46
CA GLY A 175 -4.03 -4.28 -8.20
C GLY A 175 -2.87 -3.64 -7.45
N MET A 176 -2.24 -4.39 -6.52
CA MET A 176 -1.05 -3.95 -5.80
C MET A 176 0.22 -4.05 -6.65
N LEU A 177 0.37 -5.08 -7.48
CA LEU A 177 1.49 -5.21 -8.42
C LEU A 177 1.56 -4.01 -9.37
N TYR A 178 0.42 -3.48 -9.83
CA TYR A 178 0.37 -2.24 -10.61
C TYR A 178 0.94 -1.01 -9.90
N LYS A 179 0.96 -1.01 -8.57
CA LYS A 179 1.57 0.07 -7.76
C LYS A 179 3.03 -0.23 -7.42
N ILE A 180 3.34 -1.49 -7.09
CA ILE A 180 4.67 -1.93 -6.65
C ILE A 180 5.65 -1.98 -7.82
N LEU A 181 5.24 -2.49 -8.99
CA LEU A 181 6.13 -2.66 -10.15
C LEU A 181 6.69 -1.34 -10.67
N PRO A 182 5.89 -0.28 -10.93
CA PRO A 182 6.44 1.02 -11.32
C PRO A 182 7.40 1.55 -10.27
N PHE A 183 7.07 1.40 -8.98
CA PHE A 183 7.92 1.88 -7.89
C PHE A 183 9.27 1.18 -7.88
N LEU A 184 9.30 -0.15 -7.99
CA LEU A 184 10.52 -0.95 -8.01
C LEU A 184 11.41 -0.61 -9.22
N VAL A 185 10.80 -0.50 -10.41
CA VAL A 185 11.54 -0.09 -11.63
C VAL A 185 12.07 1.33 -11.46
N TRP A 186 11.26 2.22 -10.89
CA TRP A 186 11.62 3.61 -10.70
C TRP A 186 12.81 3.76 -9.76
N THR A 187 12.79 3.08 -8.62
CA THR A 187 13.87 3.13 -7.63
C THR A 187 15.15 2.49 -8.14
N HIS A 188 15.07 1.37 -8.87
CA HIS A 188 16.26 0.72 -9.40
C HIS A 188 16.91 1.53 -10.54
N ARG A 189 16.11 2.03 -11.50
CA ARG A 189 16.62 2.63 -12.74
C ARG A 189 16.78 4.15 -12.69
N TYR A 190 15.87 4.84 -12.02
CA TYR A 190 15.75 6.30 -12.11
C TYR A 190 16.15 7.02 -10.83
N ALA A 191 16.23 6.35 -9.66
CA ALA A 191 16.61 7.00 -8.40
C ALA A 191 17.96 7.73 -8.48
N LYS A 192 18.97 7.14 -9.13
CA LYS A 192 20.31 7.77 -9.29
C LYS A 192 20.30 9.00 -10.22
N ARG A 193 19.29 9.11 -11.09
CA ARG A 193 19.11 10.18 -12.09
C ARG A 193 18.06 11.21 -11.66
N ALA A 194 17.31 10.91 -10.60
CA ALA A 194 16.31 11.80 -10.04
C ALA A 194 16.96 13.14 -9.64
N GLY A 195 16.43 14.24 -10.19
CA GLY A 195 16.95 15.60 -9.97
C GLY A 195 18.10 16.02 -10.89
N LYS A 196 18.65 15.13 -11.73
CA LYS A 196 19.63 15.47 -12.78
C LYS A 196 18.99 15.59 -14.16
N GLU A 197 18.00 14.74 -14.43
CA GLU A 197 17.26 14.69 -15.71
C GLU A 197 15.76 14.57 -15.44
N LYS A 198 14.92 14.84 -16.46
CA LYS A 198 13.48 14.56 -16.39
C LYS A 198 13.28 13.05 -16.39
N VAL A 199 12.87 12.50 -15.25
CA VAL A 199 12.52 11.08 -15.09
C VAL A 199 10.99 10.90 -15.23
N PRO A 200 10.53 9.79 -15.84
CA PRO A 200 9.10 9.53 -16.00
C PRO A 200 8.41 9.42 -14.63
N LEU A 201 7.14 9.84 -14.55
CA LEU A 201 6.35 9.62 -13.34
C LEU A 201 5.90 8.16 -13.27
N LEU A 202 5.70 7.65 -12.04
CA LEU A 202 5.22 6.28 -11.77
C LEU A 202 3.97 5.90 -12.58
N LYS A 203 3.02 6.82 -12.71
CA LYS A 203 1.77 6.64 -13.46
C LYS A 203 1.96 6.52 -14.98
N GLU A 204 3.09 6.98 -15.50
CA GLU A 204 3.40 6.98 -16.94
C GLU A 204 4.13 5.69 -17.36
N MET A 205 4.56 4.88 -16.40
CA MET A 205 5.38 3.69 -16.64
C MET A 205 4.57 2.46 -17.05
N LEU A 206 3.29 2.39 -16.65
CA LEU A 206 2.41 1.29 -17.03
C LEU A 206 1.14 1.82 -17.71
N PRO A 207 0.76 1.30 -18.88
CA PRO A 207 -0.45 1.73 -19.57
C PRO A 207 -1.69 1.32 -18.78
N GLU A 208 -2.52 2.31 -18.40
CA GLU A 208 -3.75 2.07 -17.64
C GLU A 208 -4.72 1.12 -18.37
N GLY A 209 -4.80 1.24 -19.70
CA GLY A 209 -5.65 0.39 -20.54
C GLY A 209 -5.35 -1.11 -20.43
N ALA A 210 -4.06 -1.48 -20.42
CA ALA A 210 -3.65 -2.88 -20.26
C ALA A 210 -4.06 -3.42 -18.89
N GLY A 211 -4.05 -2.57 -17.87
CA GLY A 211 -4.46 -2.97 -16.53
C GLY A 211 -5.98 -3.11 -16.36
N TYR A 212 -6.78 -2.29 -17.05
CA TYR A 212 -8.23 -2.51 -17.08
C TYR A 212 -8.58 -3.82 -17.81
N LEU A 213 -7.89 -4.11 -18.92
CA LEU A 213 -8.09 -5.36 -19.66
C LEU A 213 -7.66 -6.57 -18.81
N ALA A 214 -6.50 -6.51 -18.16
CA ALA A 214 -6.01 -7.55 -17.26
C ALA A 214 -7.00 -7.82 -16.13
N GLY A 215 -7.43 -6.79 -15.42
CA GLY A 215 -8.43 -6.91 -14.35
C GLY A 215 -9.76 -7.49 -14.82
N GLY A 216 -10.22 -7.07 -16.00
CA GLY A 216 -11.44 -7.60 -16.61
C GLY A 216 -11.33 -9.09 -16.94
N LEU A 217 -10.22 -9.51 -17.55
CA LEU A 217 -9.96 -10.92 -17.87
C LEU A 217 -9.82 -11.79 -16.61
N LEU A 218 -9.12 -11.30 -15.59
CA LEU A 218 -9.00 -11.98 -14.30
C LEU A 218 -10.36 -12.14 -13.63
N ALA A 219 -11.15 -11.07 -13.55
CA ALA A 219 -12.50 -11.12 -12.97
C ALA A 219 -13.42 -12.08 -13.75
N PHE A 220 -13.41 -12.00 -15.08
CA PHE A 220 -14.23 -12.87 -15.93
C PHE A 220 -13.83 -14.35 -15.79
N GLY A 221 -12.52 -14.64 -15.83
CA GLY A 221 -11.99 -15.98 -15.64
C GLY A 221 -12.31 -16.53 -14.25
N ALA A 222 -12.17 -15.71 -13.20
CA ALA A 222 -12.51 -16.09 -11.83
C ALA A 222 -14.01 -16.38 -11.67
N LEU A 223 -14.88 -15.56 -12.25
CA LEU A 223 -16.33 -15.73 -12.17
C LEU A 223 -16.78 -17.05 -12.76
N LEU A 224 -16.29 -17.40 -13.96
CA LEU A 224 -16.70 -18.61 -14.67
C LEU A 224 -16.01 -19.89 -14.19
N SER A 225 -14.89 -19.77 -13.48
CA SER A 225 -14.07 -20.91 -13.06
C SER A 225 -14.80 -22.05 -12.33
N PRO A 226 -15.82 -21.81 -11.49
CA PRO A 226 -16.50 -22.92 -10.80
C PRO A 226 -17.37 -23.78 -11.72
N TRP A 227 -17.87 -23.22 -12.82
CA TRP A 227 -18.73 -23.93 -13.77
C TRP A 227 -18.00 -24.39 -15.02
N PHE A 228 -16.95 -23.67 -15.40
CA PHE A 228 -16.21 -23.87 -16.62
C PHE A 228 -14.70 -23.90 -16.32
N PRO A 229 -14.10 -25.09 -16.18
CA PRO A 229 -12.67 -25.21 -15.89
C PRO A 229 -11.77 -24.54 -16.94
N TRP A 230 -12.22 -24.46 -18.20
CA TRP A 230 -11.50 -23.77 -19.27
C TRP A 230 -11.44 -22.24 -19.09
N ALA A 231 -12.26 -21.65 -18.22
CA ALA A 231 -12.17 -20.21 -17.91
C ALA A 231 -10.86 -19.83 -17.21
N VAL A 232 -10.13 -20.81 -16.65
CA VAL A 232 -8.77 -20.61 -16.13
C VAL A 232 -7.81 -20.11 -17.21
N TRP A 233 -8.05 -20.42 -18.49
CA TRP A 233 -7.26 -19.85 -19.59
C TRP A 233 -7.47 -18.35 -19.75
N ALA A 234 -8.72 -17.87 -19.62
CA ALA A 234 -9.01 -16.44 -19.62
C ALA A 234 -8.34 -15.73 -18.43
N TYR A 235 -8.34 -16.37 -17.26
CA TYR A 235 -7.62 -15.89 -16.08
C TYR A 235 -6.11 -15.82 -16.32
N ALA A 236 -5.52 -16.87 -16.87
CA ALA A 236 -4.09 -16.92 -17.20
C ALA A 236 -3.69 -15.82 -18.20
N LEU A 237 -4.52 -15.55 -19.21
CA LEU A 237 -4.32 -14.44 -20.14
C LEU A 237 -4.33 -13.08 -19.43
N GLY A 238 -5.21 -12.91 -18.44
CA GLY A 238 -5.27 -11.70 -17.60
C GLY A 238 -4.01 -11.47 -16.77
N ALA A 239 -3.27 -12.53 -16.41
CA ALA A 239 -2.01 -12.42 -15.66
C ALA A 239 -0.79 -12.05 -16.52
N LEU A 240 -0.85 -12.29 -17.84
CA LEU A 240 0.27 -12.09 -18.76
C LEU A 240 0.87 -10.66 -18.75
N PRO A 241 0.07 -9.57 -18.71
CA PRO A 241 0.63 -8.21 -18.68
C PRO A 241 1.49 -7.94 -17.45
N HIS A 242 1.19 -8.58 -16.31
CA HIS A 242 1.98 -8.41 -15.08
C HIS A 242 3.25 -9.22 -15.14
N LEU A 243 3.20 -10.45 -15.68
CA LEU A 243 4.39 -11.26 -15.91
C LEU A 243 5.35 -10.61 -16.89
N TYR A 244 4.84 -10.01 -17.97
CA TYR A 244 5.66 -9.24 -18.91
C TYR A 244 6.30 -8.02 -18.25
N ALA A 245 5.53 -7.26 -17.45
CA ALA A 245 6.07 -6.12 -16.72
C ALA A 245 7.17 -6.55 -15.73
N LEU A 246 6.97 -7.65 -15.01
CA LEU A 246 7.94 -8.22 -14.07
C LEU A 246 9.22 -8.70 -14.78
N TRP A 247 9.05 -9.38 -15.91
CA TRP A 247 10.14 -9.82 -16.78
C TRP A 247 10.98 -8.65 -17.29
N GLU A 248 10.33 -7.55 -17.72
CA GLU A 248 11.03 -6.35 -18.18
C GLU A 248 11.85 -5.70 -17.06
N VAL A 249 11.39 -5.79 -15.79
CA VAL A 249 12.19 -5.35 -14.62
C VAL A 249 13.42 -6.25 -14.43
N MET A 250 13.23 -7.56 -14.49
CA MET A 250 14.27 -8.55 -14.17
C MET A 250 15.35 -8.68 -15.24
N ARG A 251 15.06 -8.33 -16.49
CA ARG A 251 15.98 -8.61 -17.60
C ARG A 251 17.22 -7.70 -17.62
N ARG A 252 17.30 -6.65 -16.78
CA ARG A 252 18.42 -5.68 -16.77
C ARG A 252 18.71 -5.08 -15.39
#